data_AF-A0A385STQ3-F1
#
_entry.id   AF-A0A385STQ3-F1
#
_cell.length_a   1.000
_cell.length_b   1.000
_cell.length_c   1.000
_cell.angle_alpha   90.00
_cell.angle_beta   90.00
_cell.angle_gamma   90.00
#
_symmetry.space_group_name_H-M   'P 1'
#
loop_
_entity.id
_entity.type
_entity.pdbx_description
1 polymer ?
#
loop_
_entity_poly.entity_id
_entity_poly.type
_entity_poly.pdbx_seq_one_letter_code
_entity_poly.pdbx_strand_id
1 'polypeptide(L)'
;MTLDLVTRRVLLCLCLCMGMLPVSAQTTIITSGDWNDINTWLGSNIGDNVGEDVSFLASSGTTATVPLGTSYTVGNVDMQWNMIVVQGTLDVGESGNPKNVTAGNSASLSTTTSTLSMLTIWGDVTAGSSFQLSSVSQIIIKGDVNLADNSAITIFTGKSIRIEGNLITGDGTFANIANGSTLEVLGDITVGAGSSRLSSTAVIKGRSCSGPTDFCGGVILPIRLLEFNADVAGDEVRINWSTATEINVDYIAVQRSVDGHTFADIGKVKAFGNSNTIKNYSLTDDQPVIGNLYYRLHSVDFDGKEEFSRVIAVRYLSSSAVQIFPNPASKQLNIQLNFIPAEQTTHTLTDLYGRTIAQFITRMPRETLQVPDIKPGVYFLKTKSGKDIFLNRIVFTERP
;
A
#
# COMPACT_ATOMS: atom_id res chain seq x y z
N MET A 1 3.44 -1.60 -91.09
CA MET A 1 3.05 -3.03 -91.17
C MET A 1 3.12 -3.56 -89.75
N THR A 2 1.99 -3.52 -89.00
CA THR A 2 1.15 -4.68 -88.59
C THR A 2 1.87 -5.62 -87.62
N LEU A 3 1.34 -6.12 -86.50
CA LEU A 3 0.22 -5.86 -85.57
C LEU A 3 0.39 -6.95 -84.49
N ASP A 4 0.08 -6.67 -83.22
CA ASP A 4 -0.34 -7.58 -82.11
C ASP A 4 0.31 -7.12 -80.80
N LEU A 5 -0.34 -6.44 -79.85
CA LEU A 5 -1.67 -6.58 -79.21
C LEU A 5 -1.80 -7.82 -78.31
N VAL A 6 -1.99 -7.50 -77.02
CA VAL A 6 -2.51 -8.30 -75.90
C VAL A 6 -1.48 -9.15 -75.12
N THR A 7 -1.14 -8.72 -73.89
CA THR A 7 -1.65 -9.35 -72.63
C THR A 7 -1.14 -8.59 -71.38
N ARG A 8 -2.07 -7.91 -70.66
CA ARG A 8 -2.16 -7.66 -69.18
C ARG A 8 -0.99 -6.94 -68.46
N ARG A 9 -1.15 -6.14 -67.40
CA ARG A 9 -2.26 -5.67 -66.54
C ARG A 9 -1.70 -4.53 -65.67
N VAL A 10 -2.46 -3.45 -65.55
CA VAL A 10 -2.62 -2.55 -64.39
C VAL A 10 -1.35 -2.19 -63.59
N LEU A 11 -0.86 -0.99 -63.86
CA LEU A 11 -0.04 -0.16 -62.99
C LEU A 11 -0.92 0.30 -61.81
N LEU A 12 -0.71 -0.22 -60.60
CA LEU A 12 -1.20 0.42 -59.38
C LEU A 12 0.00 0.63 -58.44
N CYS A 13 0.27 1.91 -58.20
CA CYS A 13 1.22 2.43 -57.24
C CYS A 13 0.88 1.89 -55.84
N LEU A 14 1.65 0.94 -55.33
CA LEU A 14 1.69 0.64 -53.90
C LEU A 14 3.09 0.95 -53.40
N CYS A 15 3.19 2.11 -52.77
CA CYS A 15 4.29 2.46 -51.89
C CYS A 15 4.23 1.51 -50.69
N LEU A 16 4.80 0.32 -50.81
CA LEU A 16 5.07 -0.57 -49.68
C LEU A 16 6.34 -0.03 -49.01
N CYS A 17 6.12 0.96 -48.15
CA CYS A 17 6.95 1.17 -46.98
C CYS A 17 6.84 -0.12 -46.15
N MET A 18 7.62 -1.15 -46.49
CA MET A 18 7.96 -2.19 -45.53
C MET A 18 8.78 -1.47 -44.46
N GLY A 19 8.09 -0.95 -43.46
CA GLY A 19 8.70 -0.71 -42.17
C GLY A 19 9.39 -2.01 -41.81
N MET A 20 10.72 -1.99 -41.81
CA MET A 20 11.48 -2.95 -41.04
C MET A 20 10.95 -2.81 -39.62
N LEU A 21 10.04 -3.70 -39.23
CA LEU A 21 9.85 -3.98 -37.82
C LEU A 21 11.26 -4.26 -37.28
N PRO A 22 11.69 -3.63 -36.18
CA PRO A 22 12.97 -3.98 -35.59
C PRO A 22 12.88 -5.48 -35.33
N VAL A 23 13.70 -6.25 -36.06
CA VAL A 23 13.97 -7.63 -35.68
C VAL A 23 14.53 -7.49 -34.28
N SER A 24 13.73 -7.87 -33.28
CA SER A 24 14.24 -8.11 -31.94
C SER A 24 15.43 -9.03 -32.13
N ALA A 25 16.64 -8.49 -31.94
CA ALA A 25 17.82 -9.32 -31.93
C ALA A 25 17.61 -10.21 -30.71
N GLN A 26 17.41 -11.51 -30.91
CA GLN A 26 17.42 -12.46 -29.82
C GLN A 26 18.87 -12.93 -29.72
N THR A 27 19.49 -12.74 -28.56
CA THR A 27 20.87 -13.14 -28.35
C THR A 27 20.88 -14.45 -27.57
N THR A 28 21.58 -15.46 -28.10
CA THR A 28 21.51 -16.83 -27.59
C THR A 28 22.84 -17.26 -26.99
N ILE A 29 22.83 -17.73 -25.74
CA ILE A 29 24.01 -18.24 -25.03
C ILE A 29 24.23 -19.69 -25.43
N ILE A 30 25.43 -20.03 -25.92
CA ILE A 30 25.78 -21.37 -26.41
C ILE A 30 26.85 -22.09 -25.60
N THR A 31 27.61 -21.36 -24.77
CA THR A 31 28.64 -21.92 -23.91
C THR A 31 28.75 -21.13 -22.61
N SER A 32 29.48 -21.67 -21.64
CA SER A 32 29.76 -20.94 -20.41
C SER A 32 30.74 -19.81 -20.70
N GLY A 33 30.50 -18.65 -20.10
CA GLY A 33 31.33 -17.49 -20.34
C GLY A 33 30.77 -16.20 -19.78
N ASP A 34 31.52 -15.15 -20.03
CA ASP A 34 31.17 -13.78 -19.70
C ASP A 34 30.31 -13.19 -20.82
N TRP A 35 29.35 -12.33 -20.47
CA TRP A 35 28.53 -11.59 -21.41
C TRP A 35 29.32 -10.68 -22.36
N ASN A 36 30.55 -10.30 -22.02
CA ASN A 36 31.47 -9.59 -22.91
C ASN A 36 32.22 -10.49 -23.91
N ASP A 37 32.26 -11.81 -23.71
CA ASP A 37 32.94 -12.73 -24.61
C ASP A 37 32.03 -13.10 -25.78
N ILE A 38 32.42 -12.69 -26.98
CA ILE A 38 31.68 -12.99 -28.23
C ILE A 38 31.49 -14.49 -28.47
N ASN A 39 32.37 -15.34 -27.94
CA ASN A 39 32.28 -16.78 -28.09
C ASN A 39 31.21 -17.40 -27.18
N THR A 40 30.72 -16.67 -26.17
CA THR A 40 29.59 -17.06 -25.33
C THR A 40 28.28 -17.10 -26.12
N TRP A 41 28.22 -16.36 -27.23
CA TRP A 41 26.99 -16.02 -27.94
C TRP A 41 26.93 -16.60 -29.34
N LEU A 42 25.73 -17.04 -29.73
CA LEU A 42 25.36 -17.22 -31.13
C LEU A 42 24.68 -15.93 -31.59
N GLY A 43 25.42 -15.09 -32.32
CA GLY A 43 24.96 -13.76 -32.74
C GLY A 43 26.01 -12.68 -32.47
N SER A 44 25.58 -11.42 -32.34
CA SER A 44 26.39 -10.35 -31.77
C SER A 44 26.40 -10.41 -30.24
N ASN A 45 27.27 -9.64 -29.59
CA ASN A 45 27.17 -9.40 -28.14
C ASN A 45 25.82 -8.76 -27.78
N ILE A 46 25.45 -8.83 -26.49
CA ILE A 46 24.28 -8.13 -25.95
C ILE A 46 24.39 -6.64 -26.25
N GLY A 47 23.36 -6.10 -26.89
CA GLY A 47 23.23 -4.71 -27.31
C GLY A 47 22.69 -3.75 -26.24
N ASP A 48 22.43 -4.22 -25.02
CA ASP A 48 21.90 -3.40 -23.90
C ASP A 48 20.58 -2.71 -24.29
N ASN A 49 19.63 -3.53 -24.73
CA ASN A 49 18.34 -3.08 -25.24
C ASN A 49 17.18 -3.92 -24.68
N VAL A 50 16.15 -3.26 -24.15
CA VAL A 50 14.95 -3.92 -23.62
C VAL A 50 14.14 -4.72 -24.66
N GLY A 51 14.36 -4.48 -25.95
CA GLY A 51 13.80 -5.26 -27.04
C GLY A 51 14.57 -6.54 -27.36
N GLU A 52 15.70 -6.78 -26.70
CA GLU A 52 16.63 -7.88 -26.98
C GLU A 52 16.44 -9.02 -25.98
N ASP A 53 15.72 -10.07 -26.37
CA ASP A 53 15.49 -11.23 -25.51
C ASP A 53 16.76 -12.10 -25.40
N VAL A 54 17.02 -12.63 -24.21
CA VAL A 54 18.16 -13.51 -23.90
C VAL A 54 17.68 -14.93 -23.69
N SER A 55 18.30 -15.90 -24.35
CA SER A 55 17.94 -17.32 -24.19
C SER A 55 19.17 -18.23 -24.23
N PHE A 56 19.05 -19.45 -23.70
CA PHE A 56 20.11 -20.45 -23.80
C PHE A 56 19.84 -21.47 -24.92
N LEU A 57 20.89 -21.83 -25.65
CA LEU A 57 21.00 -23.00 -26.52
C LEU A 57 22.29 -23.76 -26.16
N ALA A 58 22.53 -23.92 -24.87
CA ALA A 58 23.70 -24.59 -24.32
C ALA A 58 23.30 -25.86 -23.58
N SER A 59 24.27 -26.72 -23.27
CA SER A 59 24.04 -27.88 -22.39
C SER A 59 23.56 -27.44 -21.01
N SER A 60 22.69 -28.22 -20.37
CA SER A 60 22.19 -27.95 -19.01
C SER A 60 23.34 -27.67 -18.02
N GLY A 61 23.16 -26.70 -17.14
CA GLY A 61 24.18 -26.28 -16.18
C GLY A 61 25.26 -25.37 -16.77
N THR A 62 25.04 -24.78 -17.94
CA THR A 62 25.90 -23.73 -18.48
C THR A 62 25.79 -22.48 -17.62
N THR A 63 26.90 -21.78 -17.37
CA THR A 63 26.90 -20.52 -16.61
C THR A 63 27.23 -19.34 -17.49
N ALA A 64 26.33 -18.35 -17.54
CA ALA A 64 26.61 -17.04 -18.11
C ALA A 64 26.80 -16.00 -17.01
N THR A 65 27.87 -15.21 -17.12
CA THR A 65 28.22 -14.21 -16.11
C THR A 65 28.02 -12.81 -16.66
N VAL A 66 27.24 -11.98 -15.97
CA VAL A 66 27.21 -10.53 -16.16
C VAL A 66 28.40 -9.97 -15.39
N PRO A 67 29.47 -9.49 -16.04
CA PRO A 67 30.71 -9.16 -15.35
C PRO A 67 30.62 -7.91 -14.49
N LEU A 68 31.57 -7.78 -13.56
CA LEU A 68 31.68 -6.60 -12.72
C LEU A 68 31.98 -5.36 -13.56
N GLY A 69 31.27 -4.26 -13.28
CA GLY A 69 31.47 -2.97 -13.95
C GLY A 69 30.70 -2.79 -15.25
N THR A 70 29.92 -3.78 -15.69
CA THR A 70 28.97 -3.64 -16.80
C THR A 70 27.55 -3.42 -16.29
N SER A 71 26.72 -2.81 -17.14
CA SER A 71 25.28 -2.67 -16.95
C SER A 71 24.60 -3.14 -18.23
N TYR A 72 23.58 -3.98 -18.10
CA TYR A 72 22.77 -4.42 -19.23
C TYR A 72 21.29 -4.33 -18.89
N THR A 73 20.53 -3.80 -19.82
CA THR A 73 19.07 -3.82 -19.90
C THR A 73 18.73 -4.78 -21.04
N VAL A 74 17.92 -5.79 -20.75
CA VAL A 74 17.55 -6.82 -21.73
C VAL A 74 16.04 -7.01 -21.76
N GLY A 75 15.58 -7.70 -22.80
CA GLY A 75 14.23 -8.20 -22.96
C GLY A 75 13.91 -9.35 -22.00
N ASN A 76 13.05 -10.28 -22.41
CA ASN A 76 12.77 -11.47 -21.62
C ASN A 76 14.02 -12.36 -21.53
N VAL A 77 14.16 -13.06 -20.41
CA VAL A 77 15.23 -14.02 -20.20
C VAL A 77 14.64 -15.42 -20.08
N ASP A 78 15.04 -16.34 -20.95
CA ASP A 78 14.77 -17.78 -20.83
C ASP A 78 16.06 -18.52 -20.51
N MET A 79 16.19 -18.92 -19.24
CA MET A 79 17.37 -19.60 -18.73
C MET A 79 17.41 -21.08 -19.10
N GLN A 80 16.27 -21.68 -19.49
CA GLN A 80 16.13 -23.14 -19.53
C GLN A 80 16.72 -23.76 -18.24
N TRP A 81 17.57 -24.77 -18.32
CA TRP A 81 18.19 -25.43 -17.15
C TRP A 81 19.58 -24.87 -16.79
N ASN A 82 19.81 -23.58 -17.04
CA ASN A 82 21.14 -22.96 -16.94
C ASN A 82 21.23 -21.92 -15.82
N MET A 83 22.41 -21.33 -15.69
CA MET A 83 22.77 -20.45 -14.59
C MET A 83 23.14 -19.06 -15.09
N ILE A 84 22.62 -18.03 -14.43
CA ILE A 84 23.06 -16.65 -14.60
C ILE A 84 23.67 -16.16 -13.29
N VAL A 85 24.88 -15.62 -13.39
CA VAL A 85 25.63 -15.02 -12.28
C VAL A 85 25.80 -13.54 -12.56
N VAL A 86 25.26 -12.69 -11.69
CA VAL A 86 25.29 -11.24 -11.83
C VAL A 86 26.36 -10.64 -10.92
N GLN A 87 27.46 -10.19 -11.52
CA GLN A 87 28.53 -9.44 -10.85
C GLN A 87 28.40 -7.92 -11.09
N GLY A 88 27.93 -7.50 -12.26
CA GLY A 88 27.57 -6.11 -12.57
C GLY A 88 26.09 -5.79 -12.33
N THR A 89 25.50 -4.98 -13.20
CA THR A 89 24.06 -4.66 -13.19
C THR A 89 23.34 -5.38 -14.32
N LEU A 90 22.22 -6.01 -14.00
CA LEU A 90 21.29 -6.60 -14.95
C LEU A 90 19.86 -6.12 -14.67
N ASP A 91 19.28 -5.42 -15.64
CA ASP A 91 17.88 -5.04 -15.68
C ASP A 91 17.15 -5.87 -16.74
N VAL A 92 16.19 -6.68 -16.31
CA VAL A 92 15.30 -7.45 -17.19
C VAL A 92 14.01 -6.65 -17.35
N GLY A 93 13.91 -5.92 -18.45
CA GLY A 93 12.86 -4.93 -18.66
C GLY A 93 13.21 -3.53 -18.17
N GLU A 94 12.26 -2.62 -18.30
CA GLU A 94 12.35 -1.26 -17.78
C GLU A 94 10.98 -0.72 -17.36
N SER A 95 10.95 0.48 -16.78
CA SER A 95 9.71 1.15 -16.40
C SER A 95 8.77 1.31 -17.59
N GLY A 96 7.55 0.78 -17.48
CA GLY A 96 6.55 0.82 -18.55
C GLY A 96 6.72 -0.25 -19.63
N ASN A 97 7.79 -1.04 -19.59
CA ASN A 97 8.02 -2.19 -20.46
C ASN A 97 8.61 -3.36 -19.64
N PRO A 98 7.81 -3.95 -18.74
CA PRO A 98 8.26 -5.04 -17.88
C PRO A 98 8.58 -6.29 -18.71
N LYS A 99 9.64 -7.00 -18.32
CA LYS A 99 10.07 -8.24 -18.94
C LYS A 99 10.27 -9.32 -17.90
N ASN A 100 10.09 -10.56 -18.33
CA ASN A 100 10.00 -11.71 -17.44
C ASN A 100 11.28 -12.54 -17.48
N VAL A 101 11.53 -13.26 -16.40
CA VAL A 101 12.52 -14.34 -16.35
C VAL A 101 11.78 -15.66 -16.26
N THR A 102 12.15 -16.59 -17.15
CA THR A 102 11.69 -17.98 -17.12
C THR A 102 12.89 -18.90 -16.95
N ALA A 103 12.71 -19.94 -16.14
CA ALA A 103 13.75 -20.92 -15.88
C ALA A 103 13.16 -22.33 -15.78
N GLY A 104 13.89 -23.30 -16.32
CA GLY A 104 13.62 -24.72 -16.17
C GLY A 104 14.15 -25.27 -14.83
N ASN A 105 14.14 -26.59 -14.72
CA ASN A 105 14.55 -27.27 -13.49
C ASN A 105 16.06 -27.07 -13.20
N SER A 106 16.42 -27.01 -11.93
CA SER A 106 17.80 -26.90 -11.44
C SER A 106 18.59 -25.68 -11.94
N ALA A 107 17.93 -24.73 -12.60
CA ALA A 107 18.52 -23.46 -12.97
C ALA A 107 18.84 -22.61 -11.73
N SER A 108 19.76 -21.66 -11.87
CA SER A 108 20.09 -20.75 -10.77
C SER A 108 20.30 -19.33 -11.23
N LEU A 109 19.70 -18.38 -10.51
CA LEU A 109 19.90 -16.95 -10.72
C LEU A 109 20.50 -16.35 -9.46
N SER A 110 21.66 -15.71 -9.59
CA SER A 110 22.38 -15.22 -8.42
C SER A 110 23.08 -13.89 -8.64
N THR A 111 23.23 -13.11 -7.56
CA THR A 111 24.22 -12.03 -7.47
C THR A 111 25.39 -12.51 -6.61
N THR A 112 26.63 -12.12 -6.92
CA THR A 112 27.81 -12.71 -6.24
C THR A 112 28.82 -11.72 -5.67
N THR A 113 28.74 -10.41 -5.94
CA THR A 113 29.68 -9.43 -5.36
C THR A 113 28.97 -8.39 -4.49
N SER A 114 29.59 -8.01 -3.38
CA SER A 114 28.89 -7.36 -2.27
C SER A 114 28.72 -5.84 -2.38
N THR A 115 29.32 -5.17 -3.37
CA THR A 115 29.36 -3.69 -3.43
C THR A 115 28.70 -3.07 -4.65
N LEU A 116 28.49 -3.80 -5.76
CA LEU A 116 27.99 -3.20 -7.01
C LEU A 116 27.05 -4.09 -7.84
N SER A 117 26.80 -5.34 -7.44
CA SER A 117 25.90 -6.20 -8.21
C SER A 117 24.44 -5.79 -8.00
N MET A 118 23.69 -5.56 -9.07
CA MET A 118 22.26 -5.30 -8.98
C MET A 118 21.51 -6.14 -10.00
N LEU A 119 20.45 -6.80 -9.55
CA LEU A 119 19.53 -7.49 -10.44
C LEU A 119 18.14 -6.92 -10.24
N THR A 120 17.60 -6.28 -11.28
CA THR A 120 16.21 -5.84 -11.32
C THR A 120 15.46 -6.66 -12.35
N ILE A 121 14.32 -7.21 -11.98
CA ILE A 121 13.39 -7.87 -12.90
C ILE A 121 12.09 -7.08 -12.86
N TRP A 122 11.72 -6.44 -13.97
CA TRP A 122 10.58 -5.54 -14.03
C TRP A 122 9.24 -6.26 -14.19
N GLY A 123 9.26 -7.52 -14.63
CA GLY A 123 8.10 -8.40 -14.68
C GLY A 123 8.20 -9.54 -13.67
N ASP A 124 7.72 -10.72 -14.09
CA ASP A 124 7.56 -11.90 -13.26
C ASP A 124 8.77 -12.84 -13.39
N VAL A 125 8.98 -13.68 -12.36
CA VAL A 125 9.89 -14.82 -12.38
C VAL A 125 9.10 -16.11 -12.31
N THR A 126 9.26 -17.00 -13.28
CA THR A 126 8.67 -18.34 -13.26
C THR A 126 9.75 -19.39 -13.42
N ALA A 127 9.88 -20.30 -12.45
CA ALA A 127 10.95 -21.28 -12.43
C ALA A 127 10.47 -22.71 -12.15
N GLY A 128 11.11 -23.67 -12.80
CA GLY A 128 10.93 -25.10 -12.58
C GLY A 128 11.47 -25.59 -11.24
N SER A 129 11.45 -26.90 -11.03
CA SER A 129 11.81 -27.51 -9.74
C SER A 129 13.29 -27.33 -9.43
N SER A 130 13.64 -27.28 -8.14
CA SER A 130 15.03 -27.13 -7.68
C SER A 130 15.71 -25.83 -8.11
N PHE A 131 14.95 -24.81 -8.52
CA PHE A 131 15.49 -23.51 -8.86
C PHE A 131 16.17 -22.85 -7.65
N GLN A 132 17.32 -22.21 -7.87
CA GLN A 132 18.08 -21.53 -6.83
C GLN A 132 18.11 -20.02 -7.10
N LEU A 133 17.48 -19.23 -6.22
CA LEU A 133 17.60 -17.77 -6.22
C LEU A 133 18.54 -17.36 -5.08
N SER A 134 19.65 -16.69 -5.39
CA SER A 134 20.66 -16.35 -4.39
C SER A 134 21.10 -14.88 -4.44
N SER A 135 21.00 -14.17 -3.31
CA SER A 135 21.42 -12.77 -3.20
C SER A 135 22.64 -12.59 -2.30
N VAL A 136 23.77 -12.19 -2.92
CA VAL A 136 24.97 -11.65 -2.24
C VAL A 136 25.01 -10.12 -2.34
N SER A 137 24.02 -9.50 -3.00
CA SER A 137 23.84 -8.06 -3.13
C SER A 137 22.36 -7.66 -3.00
N GLN A 138 21.78 -7.01 -4.02
CA GLN A 138 20.38 -6.63 -4.08
C GLN A 138 19.73 -7.28 -5.28
N ILE A 139 18.58 -7.94 -5.03
CA ILE A 139 17.67 -8.41 -6.09
C ILE A 139 16.33 -7.72 -5.86
N ILE A 140 15.80 -7.08 -6.90
CA ILE A 140 14.47 -6.48 -6.91
C ILE A 140 13.67 -7.17 -8.01
N ILE A 141 12.51 -7.70 -7.65
CA ILE A 141 11.54 -8.28 -8.57
C ILE A 141 10.26 -7.46 -8.43
N LYS A 142 9.84 -6.84 -9.52
CA LYS A 142 8.68 -5.93 -9.56
C LYS A 142 7.37 -6.69 -9.74
N GLY A 143 7.40 -7.87 -10.35
CA GLY A 143 6.25 -8.74 -10.51
C GLY A 143 6.18 -9.87 -9.48
N ASP A 144 5.48 -10.93 -9.87
CA ASP A 144 5.27 -12.14 -9.09
C ASP A 144 6.44 -13.13 -9.25
N VAL A 145 6.66 -13.95 -8.23
CA VAL A 145 7.65 -15.02 -8.23
C VAL A 145 6.94 -16.36 -8.04
N ASN A 146 7.01 -17.20 -9.07
CA ASN A 146 6.40 -18.53 -9.12
C ASN A 146 7.49 -19.60 -9.22
N LEU A 147 7.74 -20.33 -8.14
CA LEU A 147 8.76 -21.37 -8.07
C LEU A 147 8.10 -22.74 -7.94
N ALA A 148 8.52 -23.73 -8.71
CA ALA A 148 8.06 -25.11 -8.50
C ALA A 148 8.82 -25.80 -7.34
N ASP A 149 8.53 -27.07 -7.12
CA ASP A 149 8.97 -27.83 -5.95
C ASP A 149 10.50 -27.83 -5.74
N ASN A 150 10.92 -27.96 -4.48
CA ASN A 150 12.30 -28.08 -4.02
C ASN A 150 13.20 -26.88 -4.37
N SER A 151 12.60 -25.74 -4.70
CA SER A 151 13.33 -24.50 -4.96
C SER A 151 13.93 -23.95 -3.67
N ALA A 152 14.98 -23.12 -3.79
CA ALA A 152 15.55 -22.45 -2.63
C ALA A 152 15.77 -20.96 -2.88
N ILE A 153 15.56 -20.19 -1.81
CA ILE A 153 15.86 -18.76 -1.76
C ILE A 153 16.96 -18.57 -0.71
N THR A 154 18.13 -18.13 -1.15
CA THR A 154 19.29 -17.88 -0.28
C THR A 154 19.62 -16.40 -0.24
N ILE A 155 19.74 -15.82 0.95
CA ILE A 155 20.11 -14.42 1.14
C ILE A 155 21.28 -14.35 2.11
N PHE A 156 22.41 -13.85 1.65
CA PHE A 156 23.63 -13.74 2.46
C PHE A 156 23.57 -12.56 3.43
N THR A 157 24.46 -12.54 4.43
CA THR A 157 24.44 -11.60 5.57
C THR A 157 24.33 -10.14 5.14
N GLY A 158 23.35 -9.42 5.69
CA GLY A 158 23.13 -8.00 5.41
C GLY A 158 22.58 -7.68 4.02
N LYS A 159 22.07 -8.69 3.30
CA LYS A 159 21.54 -8.56 1.93
C LYS A 159 20.03 -8.67 1.90
N SER A 160 19.46 -8.34 0.75
CA SER A 160 18.01 -8.38 0.58
C SER A 160 17.57 -8.90 -0.78
N ILE A 161 16.37 -9.48 -0.77
CA ILE A 161 15.55 -9.72 -1.95
C ILE A 161 14.22 -9.02 -1.69
N ARG A 162 13.79 -8.18 -2.63
CA ARG A 162 12.49 -7.51 -2.59
C ARG A 162 11.63 -8.02 -3.74
N ILE A 163 10.42 -8.46 -3.43
CA ILE A 163 9.39 -8.88 -4.38
C ILE A 163 8.20 -7.94 -4.20
N GLU A 164 7.85 -7.17 -5.23
CA GLU A 164 6.73 -6.23 -5.17
C GLU A 164 5.39 -6.91 -5.46
N GLY A 165 5.40 -8.07 -6.12
CA GLY A 165 4.26 -8.96 -6.28
C GLY A 165 4.13 -10.03 -5.20
N ASN A 166 3.54 -11.16 -5.56
CA ASN A 166 3.35 -12.36 -4.74
C ASN A 166 4.55 -13.30 -4.83
N LEU A 167 4.75 -14.09 -3.78
CA LEU A 167 5.68 -15.23 -3.79
C LEU A 167 4.87 -16.53 -3.68
N ILE A 168 4.90 -17.34 -4.73
CA ILE A 168 4.24 -18.64 -4.80
C ILE A 168 5.31 -19.70 -5.02
N THR A 169 5.37 -20.68 -4.14
CA THR A 169 6.36 -21.75 -4.21
C THR A 169 5.73 -23.13 -4.04
N GLY A 170 6.28 -24.12 -4.74
CA GLY A 170 5.90 -25.52 -4.63
C GLY A 170 6.36 -26.19 -3.34
N ASP A 171 6.20 -27.50 -3.27
CA ASP A 171 6.52 -28.32 -2.10
C ASP A 171 8.03 -28.37 -1.84
N GLY A 172 8.44 -28.51 -0.57
CA GLY A 172 9.85 -28.67 -0.20
C GLY A 172 10.71 -27.42 -0.41
N THR A 173 10.10 -26.25 -0.53
CA THR A 173 10.86 -24.99 -0.73
C THR A 173 11.67 -24.64 0.52
N PHE A 174 12.93 -24.27 0.33
CA PHE A 174 13.82 -23.91 1.43
C PHE A 174 14.28 -22.46 1.39
N ALA A 175 14.01 -21.69 2.45
CA ALA A 175 14.53 -20.33 2.61
C ALA A 175 15.73 -20.31 3.57
N ASN A 176 16.92 -19.99 3.06
CA ASN A 176 18.14 -19.79 3.84
C ASN A 176 18.50 -18.30 3.88
N ILE A 177 18.08 -17.62 4.95
CA ILE A 177 18.24 -16.17 5.08
C ILE A 177 19.19 -15.91 6.25
N ALA A 178 20.37 -15.39 5.93
CA ALA A 178 21.40 -15.09 6.91
C ALA A 178 21.00 -13.95 7.87
N ASN A 179 21.78 -13.79 8.94
CA ASN A 179 21.53 -12.76 9.94
C ASN A 179 21.64 -11.35 9.34
N GLY A 180 20.76 -10.44 9.77
CA GLY A 180 20.69 -9.07 9.25
C GLY A 180 20.16 -8.96 7.82
N SER A 181 19.65 -10.05 7.25
CA SER A 181 19.13 -10.10 5.88
C SER A 181 17.61 -10.11 5.86
N THR A 182 17.02 -9.65 4.76
CA THR A 182 15.56 -9.54 4.63
C THR A 182 15.07 -10.11 3.30
N LEU A 183 14.07 -10.98 3.35
CA LEU A 183 13.17 -11.27 2.23
C LEU A 183 11.91 -10.43 2.41
N GLU A 184 11.69 -9.45 1.55
CA GLU A 184 10.52 -8.57 1.61
C GLU A 184 9.58 -8.88 0.45
N VAL A 185 8.40 -9.40 0.75
CA VAL A 185 7.32 -9.63 -0.20
C VAL A 185 6.20 -8.64 0.10
N LEU A 186 5.83 -7.79 -0.85
CA LEU A 186 4.72 -6.85 -0.65
C LEU A 186 3.35 -7.51 -0.86
N GLY A 187 3.30 -8.54 -1.69
CA GLY A 187 2.10 -9.37 -1.92
C GLY A 187 1.95 -10.51 -0.91
N ASP A 188 1.18 -11.51 -1.32
CA ASP A 188 0.95 -12.72 -0.53
C ASP A 188 2.09 -13.73 -0.71
N ILE A 189 2.35 -14.49 0.35
CA ILE A 189 3.27 -15.62 0.34
C ILE A 189 2.44 -16.91 0.39
N THR A 190 2.62 -17.78 -0.60
CA THR A 190 2.03 -19.11 -0.67
C THR A 190 3.14 -20.14 -0.84
N VAL A 191 3.28 -21.07 0.09
CA VAL A 191 4.34 -22.07 0.07
C VAL A 191 3.77 -23.49 0.19
N GLY A 192 4.29 -24.41 -0.61
CA GLY A 192 3.86 -25.80 -0.65
C GLY A 192 4.24 -26.59 0.61
N ALA A 193 3.74 -27.81 0.71
CA ALA A 193 3.97 -28.72 1.82
C ALA A 193 5.47 -29.02 2.01
N GLY A 194 5.90 -29.26 3.26
CA GLY A 194 7.31 -29.55 3.56
C GLY A 194 8.29 -28.37 3.40
N SER A 195 7.79 -27.19 3.01
CA SER A 195 8.61 -25.98 2.93
C SER A 195 9.07 -25.53 4.32
N SER A 196 10.31 -25.08 4.41
CA SER A 196 10.93 -24.69 5.68
C SER A 196 11.90 -23.53 5.49
N ARG A 197 12.28 -22.91 6.60
CA ARG A 197 13.31 -21.87 6.62
C ARG A 197 14.34 -22.13 7.70
N LEU A 198 15.58 -21.73 7.44
CA LEU A 198 16.62 -21.69 8.47
C LEU A 198 16.61 -20.31 9.13
N SER A 199 16.32 -20.22 10.43
CA SER A 199 16.43 -18.93 11.11
C SER A 199 16.43 -18.99 12.63
N SER A 200 17.52 -18.52 13.25
CA SER A 200 17.47 -17.91 14.58
C SER A 200 17.23 -16.39 14.54
N THR A 201 17.31 -15.70 13.38
CA THR A 201 17.13 -14.22 13.24
C THR A 201 16.69 -13.69 11.86
N ALA A 202 16.28 -14.53 10.90
CA ALA A 202 15.87 -14.10 9.57
C ALA A 202 14.55 -13.32 9.58
N VAL A 203 14.50 -12.22 8.83
CA VAL A 203 13.29 -11.41 8.63
C VAL A 203 12.69 -11.73 7.27
N ILE A 204 11.54 -12.39 7.26
CA ILE A 204 10.68 -12.52 6.07
C ILE A 204 9.47 -11.61 6.30
N LYS A 205 9.18 -10.69 5.38
CA LYS A 205 7.99 -9.82 5.43
C LYS A 205 7.02 -10.24 4.31
N GLY A 206 5.73 -10.29 4.59
CA GLY A 206 4.68 -10.66 3.62
C GLY A 206 3.33 -10.08 4.00
N ARG A 207 2.42 -9.80 3.03
CA ARG A 207 1.05 -9.35 3.34
C ARG A 207 0.24 -10.44 4.06
N SER A 208 0.41 -11.67 3.61
CA SER A 208 -0.11 -12.88 4.24
C SER A 208 0.89 -14.03 3.98
N CYS A 209 0.78 -15.11 4.75
CA CYS A 209 1.52 -16.34 4.49
C CYS A 209 0.61 -17.55 4.65
N SER A 210 0.53 -18.38 3.62
CA SER A 210 -0.20 -19.65 3.62
C SER A 210 0.74 -20.82 3.29
N GLY A 211 0.73 -21.86 4.11
CA GLY A 211 1.63 -23.00 3.99
C GLY A 211 2.11 -23.55 5.35
N PRO A 212 3.15 -24.41 5.37
CA PRO A 212 3.66 -25.01 6.60
C PRO A 212 4.14 -23.98 7.63
N THR A 213 3.93 -24.29 8.91
CA THR A 213 4.36 -23.46 10.04
C THR A 213 5.88 -23.28 10.10
N ASP A 214 6.65 -24.26 9.62
CA ASP A 214 8.11 -24.18 9.59
C ASP A 214 8.62 -23.08 8.67
N PHE A 215 7.82 -22.67 7.69
CA PHE A 215 8.09 -21.51 6.85
C PHE A 215 7.34 -20.27 7.38
N CYS A 216 6.02 -20.33 7.46
CA CYS A 216 5.18 -19.17 7.75
C CYS A 216 5.25 -18.69 9.21
N GLY A 217 5.67 -19.55 10.15
CA GLY A 217 5.57 -19.31 11.60
C GLY A 217 6.44 -18.16 12.14
N GLY A 218 7.33 -17.58 11.35
CA GLY A 218 7.94 -16.29 11.69
C GLY A 218 8.14 -15.40 10.47
N VAL A 219 7.21 -15.47 9.54
CA VAL A 219 6.96 -14.38 8.60
C VAL A 219 6.33 -13.24 9.38
N ILE A 220 6.95 -12.07 9.30
CA ILE A 220 6.42 -10.83 9.83
C ILE A 220 5.32 -10.36 8.89
N LEU A 221 4.10 -10.28 9.42
CA LEU A 221 2.96 -9.73 8.72
C LEU A 221 2.72 -8.28 9.19
N PRO A 222 2.17 -7.40 8.33
CA PRO A 222 1.75 -6.07 8.71
C PRO A 222 0.86 -6.05 9.95
N ILE A 223 0.78 -4.89 10.62
CA ILE A 223 -0.07 -4.75 11.79
C ILE A 223 -1.52 -5.09 11.39
N ARG A 224 -2.10 -6.15 11.97
CA ARG A 224 -3.49 -6.49 11.66
C ARG A 224 -4.40 -5.66 12.55
N LEU A 225 -4.78 -4.48 12.08
CA LEU A 225 -5.80 -3.65 12.70
C LEU A 225 -7.15 -4.40 12.70
N LEU A 226 -7.69 -4.66 13.89
CA LEU A 226 -8.99 -5.32 14.04
C LEU A 226 -10.12 -4.30 14.04
N GLU A 227 -9.98 -3.25 14.85
CA GLU A 227 -10.96 -2.18 14.97
C GLU A 227 -10.27 -0.82 14.97
N PHE A 228 -10.97 0.18 14.45
CA PHE A 228 -10.57 1.58 14.51
C PHE A 228 -11.80 2.45 14.36
N ASN A 229 -12.18 3.14 15.42
CA ASN A 229 -13.39 3.97 15.51
C ASN A 229 -13.11 5.26 16.30
N ALA A 230 -13.98 6.25 16.09
CA ALA A 230 -13.92 7.54 16.77
C ALA A 230 -15.33 7.98 17.16
N ASP A 231 -15.51 8.37 18.42
CA ASP A 231 -16.81 8.74 18.98
C ASP A 231 -16.72 10.10 19.69
N VAL A 232 -17.73 10.95 19.52
CA VAL A 232 -17.82 12.23 20.22
C VAL A 232 -18.26 11.99 21.67
N ALA A 233 -17.50 12.49 22.63
CA ALA A 233 -17.76 12.37 24.07
C ALA A 233 -17.70 13.76 24.73
N GLY A 234 -18.80 14.50 24.67
CA GLY A 234 -18.84 15.88 25.18
C GLY A 234 -18.10 16.83 24.26
N ASP A 235 -17.09 17.53 24.78
CA ASP A 235 -16.24 18.46 24.00
C ASP A 235 -14.96 17.79 23.46
N GLU A 236 -14.89 16.46 23.51
CA GLU A 236 -13.74 15.66 23.07
C GLU A 236 -14.18 14.62 22.02
N VAL A 237 -13.22 14.13 21.23
CA VAL A 237 -13.39 12.95 20.38
C VAL A 237 -12.50 11.83 20.92
N ARG A 238 -13.09 10.69 21.26
CA ARG A 238 -12.35 9.51 21.70
C ARG A 238 -12.11 8.59 20.52
N ILE A 239 -10.84 8.33 20.23
CA ILE A 239 -10.37 7.43 19.20
C ILE A 239 -9.98 6.12 19.88
N ASN A 240 -10.51 5.00 19.41
CA ASN A 240 -10.23 3.67 19.93
C ASN A 240 -9.82 2.75 18.79
N TRP A 241 -8.81 1.91 19.03
CA TRP A 241 -8.39 0.90 18.08
C TRP A 241 -7.87 -0.35 18.77
N SER A 242 -7.82 -1.44 18.01
CA SER A 242 -7.23 -2.68 18.46
C SER A 242 -6.38 -3.35 17.38
N THR A 243 -5.25 -3.91 17.79
CA THR A 243 -4.32 -4.66 16.93
C THR A 243 -4.42 -6.14 17.29
N ALA A 244 -4.50 -7.02 16.28
CA ALA A 244 -4.45 -8.47 16.52
C ALA A 244 -3.01 -8.91 16.82
N THR A 245 -2.07 -8.33 16.07
CA THR A 245 -0.64 -8.60 16.12
C THR A 245 0.13 -7.30 15.91
N GLU A 246 1.27 -7.19 16.58
CA GLU A 246 2.25 -6.11 16.44
C GLU A 246 3.60 -6.77 16.28
N ILE A 247 4.38 -6.40 15.28
CA ILE A 247 5.73 -6.93 15.12
C ILE A 247 6.62 -5.78 14.69
N ASN A 248 7.68 -5.54 15.46
CA ASN A 248 8.61 -4.44 15.24
C ASN A 248 8.02 -3.01 15.30
N VAL A 249 6.85 -2.84 15.93
CA VAL A 249 6.16 -1.53 15.95
C VAL A 249 6.69 -0.68 17.12
N ASP A 250 7.25 0.48 16.83
CA ASP A 250 7.74 1.41 17.86
C ASP A 250 6.56 2.14 18.52
N TYR A 251 5.75 2.82 17.72
CA TYR A 251 4.58 3.56 18.19
C TYR A 251 3.49 3.65 17.13
N ILE A 252 2.27 3.97 17.57
CA ILE A 252 1.14 4.28 16.71
C ILE A 252 0.75 5.73 16.97
N ALA A 253 0.86 6.58 15.94
CA ALA A 253 0.40 7.95 15.95
C ALA A 253 -1.06 8.01 15.48
N VAL A 254 -1.87 8.84 16.14
CA VAL A 254 -3.18 9.23 15.63
C VAL A 254 -3.01 10.54 14.89
N GLN A 255 -3.47 10.57 13.64
CA GLN A 255 -3.46 11.76 12.81
C GLN A 255 -4.87 12.25 12.56
N ARG A 256 -5.04 13.58 12.55
CA ARG A 256 -6.30 14.27 12.29
C ARG A 256 -6.19 15.14 11.04
N SER A 257 -7.29 15.23 10.30
CA SER A 257 -7.47 16.11 9.17
C SER A 257 -8.85 16.80 9.22
N VAL A 258 -8.93 18.02 8.72
CA VAL A 258 -10.19 18.78 8.56
C VAL A 258 -10.69 18.79 7.11
N ASP A 259 -9.86 18.36 6.16
CA ASP A 259 -10.14 18.33 4.72
C ASP A 259 -10.15 16.90 4.14
N GLY A 260 -9.72 15.90 4.92
CA GLY A 260 -9.58 14.50 4.51
C GLY A 260 -8.31 14.20 3.70
N HIS A 261 -7.43 15.19 3.48
CA HIS A 261 -6.25 15.10 2.62
C HIS A 261 -4.96 15.41 3.41
N THR A 262 -4.96 16.49 4.18
CA THR A 262 -3.82 16.94 4.97
C THR A 262 -3.98 16.47 6.41
N PHE A 263 -3.09 15.59 6.85
CA PHE A 263 -3.13 14.97 8.17
C PHE A 263 -1.99 15.47 9.05
N ALA A 264 -2.29 15.77 10.31
CA ALA A 264 -1.33 16.16 11.34
C ALA A 264 -1.42 15.23 12.54
N ASP A 265 -0.27 14.87 13.14
CA ASP A 265 -0.21 14.11 14.38
C ASP A 265 -0.89 14.89 15.51
N ILE A 266 -1.84 14.24 16.19
CA ILE A 266 -2.45 14.77 17.42
C ILE A 266 -1.97 14.06 18.68
N GLY A 267 -1.32 12.91 18.52
CA GLY A 267 -0.60 12.25 19.60
C GLY A 267 -0.12 10.85 19.21
N LYS A 268 0.69 10.26 20.09
CA LYS A 268 1.37 8.99 19.87
C LYS A 268 1.17 8.09 21.06
N VAL A 269 0.90 6.81 20.82
CA VAL A 269 0.84 5.78 21.85
C VAL A 269 1.93 4.76 21.56
N LYS A 270 2.75 4.48 22.58
CA LYS A 270 3.81 3.48 22.50
C LYS A 270 3.16 2.10 22.24
N ALA A 271 3.62 1.41 21.20
CA ALA A 271 3.19 0.05 20.91
C ALA A 271 3.94 -0.96 21.79
N PHE A 272 3.49 -2.21 21.83
CA PHE A 272 4.18 -3.27 22.61
C PHE A 272 5.44 -3.80 21.91
N GLY A 273 5.80 -3.27 20.74
CA GLY A 273 6.94 -3.75 19.96
C GLY A 273 6.60 -5.03 19.22
N ASN A 274 6.45 -6.12 19.99
CA ASN A 274 6.08 -7.43 19.48
C ASN A 274 4.96 -8.02 20.33
N SER A 275 3.81 -8.30 19.72
CA SER A 275 2.64 -8.89 20.34
C SER A 275 1.91 -9.82 19.36
N ASN A 276 1.57 -11.02 19.83
CA ASN A 276 0.67 -11.94 19.14
C ASN A 276 -0.70 -12.04 19.85
N THR A 277 -1.02 -11.05 20.67
CA THR A 277 -2.27 -10.95 21.43
C THR A 277 -2.96 -9.63 21.14
N ILE A 278 -4.29 -9.61 21.23
CA ILE A 278 -5.07 -8.41 21.00
C ILE A 278 -4.63 -7.31 21.97
N LYS A 279 -4.23 -6.15 21.43
CA LYS A 279 -3.98 -4.94 22.20
C LYS A 279 -5.04 -3.91 21.89
N ASN A 280 -5.55 -3.28 22.94
CA ASN A 280 -6.55 -2.23 22.84
C ASN A 280 -5.91 -0.92 23.24
N TYR A 281 -6.22 0.12 22.48
CA TYR A 281 -5.66 1.45 22.66
C TYR A 281 -6.75 2.50 22.59
N SER A 282 -6.47 3.64 23.21
CA SER A 282 -7.30 4.82 23.07
C SER A 282 -6.43 6.07 23.08
N LEU A 283 -6.85 7.06 22.31
CA LEU A 283 -6.35 8.42 22.34
C LEU A 283 -7.54 9.37 22.31
N THR A 284 -7.48 10.41 23.12
CA THR A 284 -8.49 11.48 23.14
C THR A 284 -7.97 12.68 22.39
N ASP A 285 -8.75 13.18 21.43
CA ASP A 285 -8.62 14.52 20.88
C ASP A 285 -9.41 15.48 21.77
N ASP A 286 -8.70 16.27 22.57
CA ASP A 286 -9.23 17.22 23.55
C ASP A 286 -9.50 18.62 22.96
N GLN A 287 -9.03 18.87 21.74
CA GLN A 287 -9.23 20.12 21.00
C GLN A 287 -9.77 19.86 19.59
N PRO A 288 -10.88 19.13 19.44
CA PRO A 288 -11.48 18.87 18.14
C PRO A 288 -12.05 20.18 17.56
N VAL A 289 -11.82 20.39 16.27
CA VAL A 289 -12.38 21.54 15.54
C VAL A 289 -13.81 21.22 15.12
N ILE A 290 -14.72 22.18 15.30
CA ILE A 290 -16.12 22.04 14.89
C ILE A 290 -16.18 21.74 13.39
N GLY A 291 -16.87 20.66 13.02
CA GLY A 291 -17.03 20.24 11.63
C GLY A 291 -16.82 18.75 11.43
N ASN A 292 -16.49 18.38 10.20
CA ASN A 292 -16.11 17.00 9.87
C ASN A 292 -14.62 16.83 10.16
N LEU A 293 -14.29 15.89 11.01
CA LEU A 293 -12.94 15.51 11.35
C LEU A 293 -12.67 14.12 10.80
N TYR A 294 -11.49 13.95 10.21
CA TYR A 294 -11.02 12.69 9.66
C TYR A 294 -9.83 12.21 10.46
N TYR A 295 -9.83 10.93 10.84
CA TYR A 295 -8.76 10.32 11.60
C TYR A 295 -8.18 9.13 10.85
N ARG A 296 -6.87 8.95 10.98
CA ARG A 296 -6.16 7.73 10.58
C ARG A 296 -5.10 7.38 11.61
N LEU A 297 -4.73 6.11 11.67
CA LEU A 297 -3.57 5.65 12.40
C LEU A 297 -2.36 5.67 11.48
N HIS A 298 -1.22 6.05 12.04
CA HIS A 298 0.09 6.03 11.43
C HIS A 298 1.02 5.20 12.33
N SER A 299 1.24 3.96 11.95
CA SER A 299 2.11 3.04 12.67
C SER A 299 3.54 3.24 12.20
N VAL A 300 4.49 3.32 13.13
CA VAL A 300 5.92 3.47 12.83
C VAL A 300 6.69 2.35 13.50
N ASP A 301 7.49 1.64 12.71
CA ASP A 301 8.36 0.56 13.17
C ASP A 301 9.66 1.10 13.78
N PHE A 302 10.37 0.27 14.54
CA PHE A 302 11.71 0.62 15.07
C PHE A 302 12.76 0.85 13.97
N ASP A 303 12.52 0.32 12.76
CA ASP A 303 13.36 0.53 11.57
C ASP A 303 12.94 1.76 10.74
N GLY A 304 11.94 2.52 11.23
CA GLY A 304 11.43 3.73 10.58
C GLY A 304 10.44 3.48 9.45
N LYS A 305 10.02 2.22 9.19
CA LYS A 305 8.94 1.95 8.24
C LYS A 305 7.62 2.49 8.76
N GLU A 306 6.78 2.95 7.84
CA GLU A 306 5.52 3.61 8.15
C GLU A 306 4.35 2.89 7.48
N GLU A 307 3.23 2.74 8.19
CA GLU A 307 1.98 2.17 7.68
C GLU A 307 0.80 3.05 8.09
N PHE A 308 -0.21 3.17 7.21
CA PHE A 308 -1.41 3.97 7.47
C PHE A 308 -2.66 3.09 7.45
N SER A 309 -3.57 3.34 8.39
CA SER A 309 -4.89 2.70 8.38
C SER A 309 -5.83 3.30 7.33
N ARG A 310 -7.01 2.69 7.18
CA ARG A 310 -8.18 3.38 6.61
C ARG A 310 -8.46 4.70 7.34
N VAL A 311 -9.06 5.65 6.64
CA VAL A 311 -9.56 6.89 7.23
C VAL A 311 -10.96 6.67 7.79
N ILE A 312 -11.22 7.18 8.98
CA ILE A 312 -12.56 7.28 9.58
C ILE A 312 -12.97 8.74 9.70
N ALA A 313 -14.27 9.01 9.61
CA ALA A 313 -14.80 10.36 9.73
C ALA A 313 -15.78 10.44 10.90
N VAL A 314 -15.70 11.54 11.64
CA VAL A 314 -16.66 11.89 12.70
C VAL A 314 -17.04 13.35 12.51
N ARG A 315 -18.30 13.66 12.78
CA ARG A 315 -18.77 15.05 12.81
C ARG A 315 -18.77 15.52 14.26
N TYR A 316 -17.89 16.47 14.58
CA TYR A 316 -17.79 17.06 15.90
C TYR A 316 -18.52 18.40 15.96
N LEU A 317 -19.32 18.58 17.01
CA LEU A 317 -19.98 19.82 17.34
C LEU A 317 -19.78 20.04 18.84
N SER A 318 -19.20 21.17 19.23
CA SER A 318 -19.01 21.49 20.64
C SER A 318 -20.33 21.62 21.38
N SER A 319 -20.32 21.35 22.68
CA SER A 319 -21.43 21.68 23.59
C SER A 319 -21.81 23.17 23.54
N SER A 320 -20.85 24.03 23.20
CA SER A 320 -21.00 25.48 23.00
C SER A 320 -21.40 25.87 21.57
N ALA A 321 -21.74 24.91 20.71
CA ALA A 321 -22.14 25.17 19.33
C ALA A 321 -23.43 26.02 19.23
N VAL A 322 -24.30 25.95 20.24
CA VAL A 322 -25.51 26.78 20.36
C VAL A 322 -25.51 27.53 21.68
N GLN A 323 -25.28 28.84 21.61
CA GLN A 323 -25.38 29.74 22.75
C GLN A 323 -26.71 30.47 22.73
N ILE A 324 -27.33 30.59 23.91
CA ILE A 324 -28.64 31.24 24.06
C ILE A 324 -28.56 32.22 25.22
N PHE A 325 -28.92 33.48 24.96
CA PHE A 325 -28.88 34.54 25.96
C PHE A 325 -29.95 35.62 25.72
N PRO A 326 -30.44 36.31 26.77
CA PRO A 326 -30.12 36.08 28.18
C PRO A 326 -30.79 34.79 28.71
N ASN A 327 -30.22 34.21 29.76
CA ASN A 327 -30.84 33.15 30.55
C ASN A 327 -30.57 33.44 32.04
N PRO A 328 -31.56 33.91 32.82
CA PRO A 328 -32.99 33.91 32.51
C PRO A 328 -33.45 34.90 31.41
N ALA A 329 -34.52 34.54 30.70
CA ALA A 329 -35.13 35.32 29.62
C ALA A 329 -36.53 35.83 30.01
N SER A 330 -37.01 36.87 29.32
CA SER A 330 -38.37 37.40 29.52
C SER A 330 -39.21 37.35 28.23
N LYS A 331 -38.80 38.06 27.18
CA LYS A 331 -39.55 38.15 25.90
C LYS A 331 -38.79 37.67 24.67
N GLN A 332 -37.47 37.68 24.72
CA GLN A 332 -36.64 37.41 23.56
C GLN A 332 -35.46 36.54 23.94
N LEU A 333 -35.03 35.71 22.98
CA LEU A 333 -33.82 34.91 23.06
C LEU A 333 -32.92 35.28 21.91
N ASN A 334 -31.67 35.63 22.19
CA ASN A 334 -30.64 35.71 21.15
C ASN A 334 -30.01 34.32 21.04
N ILE A 335 -29.95 33.81 19.82
CA ILE A 335 -29.26 32.57 19.51
C ILE A 335 -27.99 32.91 18.75
N GLN A 336 -26.89 32.30 19.17
CA GLN A 336 -25.64 32.30 18.45
C GLN A 336 -25.22 30.86 18.15
N LEU A 337 -25.16 30.53 16.87
CA LEU A 337 -24.61 29.30 16.33
C LEU A 337 -23.11 29.53 16.08
N ASN A 338 -22.25 28.76 16.73
CA ASN A 338 -20.81 28.79 16.51
C ASN A 338 -20.38 27.82 15.39
N PHE A 339 -21.27 27.62 14.42
CA PHE A 339 -21.08 26.81 13.21
C PHE A 339 -21.90 27.42 12.07
N ILE A 340 -21.54 27.08 10.82
CA ILE A 340 -22.28 27.53 9.63
C ILE A 340 -23.44 26.54 9.39
N PRO A 341 -24.71 26.98 9.49
CA PRO A 341 -25.85 26.12 9.20
C PRO A 341 -25.94 25.82 7.70
N ALA A 342 -26.35 24.60 7.33
CA ALA A 342 -26.37 24.18 5.93
C ALA A 342 -27.46 24.89 5.09
N GLU A 343 -28.63 25.16 5.65
CA GLU A 343 -29.73 25.88 4.96
C GLU A 343 -30.67 26.62 5.93
N GLN A 344 -31.32 25.88 6.82
CA GLN A 344 -32.25 26.39 7.83
C GLN A 344 -32.06 25.62 9.14
N THR A 345 -32.13 26.36 10.25
CA THR A 345 -32.06 25.79 11.59
C THR A 345 -33.41 25.96 12.28
N THR A 346 -34.02 24.86 12.71
CA THR A 346 -35.29 24.86 13.42
C THR A 346 -35.05 24.88 14.92
N HIS A 347 -35.65 25.83 15.62
CA HIS A 347 -35.62 25.90 17.07
C HIS A 347 -37.01 25.61 17.62
N THR A 348 -37.15 24.58 18.45
CA THR A 348 -38.42 24.17 19.05
C THR A 348 -38.35 24.40 20.55
N LEU A 349 -39.16 25.33 21.06
CA LEU A 349 -39.29 25.61 22.48
C LEU A 349 -40.31 24.65 23.09
N THR A 350 -39.93 23.95 24.14
CA THR A 350 -40.73 22.92 24.79
C THR A 350 -40.79 23.13 26.30
N ASP A 351 -41.88 22.72 26.93
CA ASP A 351 -41.98 22.67 28.39
C ASP A 351 -41.37 21.38 28.98
N LEU A 352 -41.43 21.24 30.31
CA LEU A 352 -40.91 20.06 31.04
C LEU A 352 -41.57 18.73 30.63
N TYR A 353 -42.76 18.76 30.02
CA TYR A 353 -43.48 17.59 29.54
C TYR A 353 -43.23 17.32 28.05
N GLY A 354 -42.32 18.08 27.42
CA GLY A 354 -42.01 17.96 25.99
C GLY A 354 -43.06 18.56 25.07
N ARG A 355 -44.05 19.31 25.59
CA ARG A 355 -45.07 19.95 24.76
C ARG A 355 -44.45 21.15 24.04
N THR A 356 -44.59 21.19 22.72
CA THR A 356 -44.13 22.31 21.90
C THR A 356 -44.93 23.57 22.22
N ILE A 357 -44.23 24.61 22.63
CA ILE A 357 -44.77 25.93 22.96
C ILE A 357 -44.66 26.87 21.76
N ALA A 358 -43.51 26.84 21.09
CA ALA A 358 -43.23 27.65 19.92
C ALA A 358 -42.18 26.98 19.03
N GLN A 359 -42.17 27.36 17.75
CA GLN A 359 -41.16 26.93 16.80
C GLN A 359 -40.68 28.13 15.99
N PHE A 360 -39.37 28.17 15.74
CA PHE A 360 -38.69 29.24 15.03
C PHE A 360 -37.78 28.65 13.95
N ILE A 361 -37.54 29.41 12.90
CA ILE A 361 -36.61 29.05 11.82
C ILE A 361 -35.64 30.20 11.65
N THR A 362 -34.35 29.90 11.74
CA THR A 362 -33.26 30.86 11.50
C THR A 362 -32.44 30.41 10.29
N ARG A 363 -31.81 31.38 9.62
CA ARG A 363 -30.90 31.15 8.49
C ARG A 363 -29.52 31.72 8.75
N MET A 364 -29.42 32.68 9.66
CA MET A 364 -28.18 33.31 10.05
C MET A 364 -27.63 32.67 11.34
N PRO A 365 -26.30 32.65 11.53
CA PRO A 365 -25.68 32.17 12.77
C PRO A 365 -26.06 32.99 14.01
N ARG A 366 -26.58 34.21 13.84
CA ARG A 366 -27.04 35.06 14.95
C ARG A 366 -28.42 35.62 14.63
N GLU A 367 -29.42 35.26 15.43
CA GLU A 367 -30.78 35.79 15.30
C GLU A 367 -31.45 35.95 16.67
N THR A 368 -32.38 36.90 16.74
CA THR A 368 -33.22 37.13 17.92
C THR A 368 -34.58 36.49 17.70
N LEU A 369 -34.95 35.56 18.57
CA LEU A 369 -36.26 34.92 18.59
C LEU A 369 -37.22 35.68 19.50
N GLN A 370 -38.35 36.08 18.95
CA GLN A 370 -39.45 36.69 19.72
C GLN A 370 -40.31 35.58 20.32
N VAL A 371 -40.27 35.43 21.63
CA VAL A 371 -40.96 34.35 22.34
C VAL A 371 -42.39 34.79 22.66
N PRO A 372 -43.41 33.94 22.44
CA PRO A 372 -44.78 34.27 22.84
C PRO A 372 -44.87 34.49 24.37
N ASP A 373 -45.92 35.17 24.82
CA ASP A 373 -46.18 35.31 26.25
C ASP A 373 -46.44 33.92 26.85
N ILE A 374 -45.50 33.49 27.71
CA ILE A 374 -45.50 32.19 28.38
C ILE A 374 -45.34 32.39 29.88
N LYS A 375 -45.76 31.40 30.66
CA LYS A 375 -45.62 31.45 32.12
C LYS A 375 -44.13 31.38 32.51
N PRO A 376 -43.73 32.02 33.62
CA PRO A 376 -42.42 31.81 34.20
C PRO A 376 -42.17 30.34 34.49
N GLY A 377 -40.96 29.86 34.25
CA GLY A 377 -40.63 28.45 34.43
C GLY A 377 -39.39 28.00 33.66
N VAL A 378 -39.11 26.70 33.74
CA VAL A 378 -38.01 26.06 33.02
C VAL A 378 -38.54 25.49 31.70
N TYR A 379 -37.83 25.78 30.62
CA TYR A 379 -38.11 25.34 29.26
C TYR A 379 -36.86 24.77 28.61
N PHE A 380 -37.04 24.04 27.53
CA PHE A 380 -35.94 23.55 26.70
C PHE A 380 -36.09 24.04 25.27
N LEU A 381 -35.02 24.60 24.71
CA LEU A 381 -34.94 24.91 23.30
C LEU A 381 -34.15 23.80 22.59
N LYS A 382 -34.84 23.06 21.73
CA LYS A 382 -34.26 22.06 20.84
C LYS A 382 -33.90 22.73 19.51
N THR A 383 -32.63 22.82 19.21
CA THR A 383 -32.11 23.40 17.95
C THR A 383 -31.71 22.28 17.01
N LYS A 384 -32.30 22.21 15.82
CA LYS A 384 -32.00 21.23 14.77
C LYS A 384 -31.42 21.92 13.55
N SER A 385 -30.20 21.57 13.17
CA SER A 385 -29.56 22.04 11.93
C SER A 385 -29.12 20.83 11.10
N GLY A 386 -29.85 20.51 10.03
CA GLY A 386 -29.66 19.27 9.29
C GLY A 386 -29.92 18.02 10.15
N LYS A 387 -28.87 17.19 10.37
CA LYS A 387 -28.91 16.01 11.25
C LYS A 387 -28.57 16.34 12.72
N ASP A 388 -28.01 17.52 12.95
CA ASP A 388 -27.47 17.91 14.24
C ASP A 388 -28.58 18.43 15.16
N ILE A 389 -28.62 17.98 16.43
CA ILE A 389 -29.63 18.36 17.41
C ILE A 389 -28.95 18.81 18.70
N PHE A 390 -29.26 20.01 19.15
CA PHE A 390 -28.81 20.59 20.41
C PHE A 390 -30.00 20.83 21.33
N LEU A 391 -29.80 20.68 22.64
CA LEU A 391 -30.82 20.93 23.65
C LEU A 391 -30.27 21.86 24.73
N ASN A 392 -30.90 23.02 24.87
CA ASN A 392 -30.47 24.02 25.84
C ASN A 392 -31.60 24.27 26.84
N ARG A 393 -31.28 24.24 28.13
CA ARG A 393 -32.19 24.62 29.22
C ARG A 393 -32.27 26.14 29.33
N ILE A 394 -33.47 26.68 29.38
CA ILE A 394 -33.76 28.11 29.49
C ILE A 394 -34.72 28.34 30.66
N VAL A 395 -34.48 29.40 31.43
CA VAL A 395 -35.38 29.85 32.48
C VAL A 395 -36.09 31.11 32.00
N PHE A 396 -37.42 31.14 32.07
CA PHE A 396 -38.22 32.34 31.83
C PHE A 396 -38.70 32.93 33.16
N THR A 397 -38.59 34.24 33.31
CA THR A 397 -39.05 34.99 34.49
C THR A 397 -40.11 36.01 34.12
N GLU A 398 -40.87 36.48 35.11
CA GLU A 398 -41.75 37.63 34.93
C GLU A 398 -40.95 38.88 34.53
N ARG A 399 -41.62 39.85 33.90
CA ARG A 399 -40.97 41.10 33.49
C ARG A 399 -40.36 41.76 34.74
N PRO A 400 -39.09 42.19 34.70
CA PRO A 400 -38.59 43.15 35.68
C PRO A 400 -39.32 44.48 35.57
#